data_AF-A0A817WXR8-F1
#
_entry.id   AF-A0A817WXR8-F1
#
_cell.length_a   1.000
_cell.length_b   1.000
_cell.length_c   1.000
_cell.angle_alpha   90.00
_cell.angle_beta   90.00
_cell.angle_gamma   90.00
#
_symmetry.space_group_name_H-M   'P 1'
#
loop_
_entity.id
_entity.type
_entity.pdbx_description
1 polymer ?
#
loop_
_entity_poly.entity_id
_entity_poly.type
_entity_poly.pdbx_seq_one_letter_code
_entity_poly.pdbx_strand_id
1 'polypeptide(L)'
;MYVTDRFGKSLQNQLQPLYQNVSSQGTRSSNENLSSSTIELFVFELYSLYTDAFQNYSIYEQEQLTNALDAIQLDTSDTSSGIQLLMSSISNVFSLANESIDRCKQLTNGQTIISLLSVLQELKNKDDYYVKLLRKFDENIKLLVERMNEQVKSRRMYYARELHSIEEAFIKERQELLDKYNREWTEKLEERRFKEEQFVISRFERHDTFERELQRLRVKQAEEFNATKVKLENQVQEQQRKIEEMKAIYQLSQEKYEYNYKVLKKRDEENLLTIGVQKNRKIKLNDLLTNLKRKLIQKEKQFKTDSIQAAEEYKRTLGNIQEIKRKAKHFLTADMEKFHELWIMNEERCKEMTQKLLDADRIIFEHQLGLTWTPPDLDFMNNIGPIDATKIPKPSIDVVREILTDQQEDSSTKQTTSHLSNKAMKNMLELLCDEGDFLIEPKLLALLEPLENNEKNLIKLDAIFRALKIEND
;
A
#
# COMPACT_ATOMS: atom_id res chain seq x y z
N MET A 1 -186.63 -31.62 27.64
CA MET A 1 -186.02 -31.34 26.31
C MET A 1 -185.11 -30.08 26.29
N TYR A 2 -184.58 -29.58 27.41
CA TYR A 2 -183.80 -28.31 27.42
C TYR A 2 -182.38 -28.37 28.06
N VAL A 3 -181.94 -29.50 28.62
CA VAL A 3 -180.65 -29.58 29.35
C VAL A 3 -179.52 -30.18 28.50
N THR A 4 -179.80 -31.25 27.75
CA THR A 4 -178.82 -31.91 26.87
C THR A 4 -178.42 -31.05 25.67
N ASP A 5 -179.39 -30.35 25.06
CA ASP A 5 -179.14 -29.43 23.94
C ASP A 5 -178.32 -28.18 24.36
N ARG A 6 -178.33 -27.82 25.66
CA ARG A 6 -177.53 -26.72 26.21
C ARG A 6 -176.05 -27.09 26.39
N PHE A 7 -175.76 -28.33 26.78
CA PHE A 7 -174.38 -28.80 26.94
C PHE A 7 -173.70 -28.98 25.58
N GLY A 8 -174.41 -29.60 24.62
CA GLY A 8 -173.95 -29.74 23.23
C GLY A 8 -173.65 -28.39 22.58
N LYS A 9 -174.58 -27.41 22.70
CA LYS A 9 -174.36 -26.06 22.15
C LYS A 9 -173.29 -25.26 22.88
N SER A 10 -173.08 -25.47 24.19
CA SER A 10 -171.99 -24.81 24.94
C SER A 10 -170.62 -25.32 24.52
N LEU A 11 -170.49 -26.64 24.31
CA LEU A 11 -169.26 -27.28 23.83
C LEU A 11 -168.97 -26.89 22.38
N GLN A 12 -170.00 -26.85 21.54
CA GLN A 12 -169.89 -26.43 20.14
C GLN A 12 -169.54 -24.94 20.01
N ASN A 13 -170.11 -24.06 20.85
CA ASN A 13 -169.76 -22.63 20.88
C ASN A 13 -168.36 -22.35 21.45
N GLN A 14 -167.82 -23.21 22.34
CA GLN A 14 -166.42 -23.11 22.80
C GLN A 14 -165.41 -23.69 21.79
N LEU A 15 -165.84 -24.61 20.93
CA LEU A 15 -165.04 -25.17 19.84
C LEU A 15 -165.02 -24.28 18.57
N GLN A 16 -166.03 -23.44 18.37
CA GLN A 16 -166.15 -22.57 17.20
C GLN A 16 -164.97 -21.59 16.98
N PRO A 17 -164.36 -20.96 18.01
CA PRO A 17 -163.15 -20.16 17.81
C PRO A 17 -161.90 -21.02 17.53
N LEU A 18 -161.88 -22.31 17.89
CA LEU A 18 -160.76 -23.22 17.61
C LEU A 18 -160.77 -23.73 16.17
N TYR A 19 -161.94 -23.84 15.54
CA TYR A 19 -162.07 -24.23 14.13
C TYR A 19 -161.54 -23.16 13.14
N GLN A 20 -161.62 -21.87 13.49
CA GLN A 20 -161.16 -20.79 12.62
C GLN A 20 -159.62 -20.64 12.53
N ASN A 21 -158.88 -21.10 13.55
CA ASN A 21 -157.42 -21.04 13.54
C ASN A 21 -156.75 -22.17 12.73
N VAL A 22 -157.50 -23.20 12.34
CA VAL A 22 -156.98 -24.36 11.59
C VAL A 22 -156.82 -24.07 10.09
N SER A 23 -157.51 -23.08 9.53
CA SER A 23 -157.46 -22.78 8.09
C SER A 23 -156.24 -21.99 7.60
N SER A 24 -155.30 -21.59 8.47
CA SER A 24 -154.30 -20.57 8.10
C SER A 24 -152.81 -20.92 8.26
N GLN A 25 -152.39 -22.18 8.43
CA GLN A 25 -150.97 -22.52 8.28
C GLN A 25 -150.73 -23.86 7.57
N GLY A 26 -150.59 -23.77 6.24
CA GLY A 26 -149.95 -24.78 5.43
C GLY A 26 -148.43 -24.75 5.62
N THR A 27 -147.87 -25.91 5.95
CA THR A 27 -146.56 -26.43 5.50
C THR A 27 -145.29 -25.61 5.83
N ARG A 28 -144.44 -26.12 6.74
CA ARG A 28 -143.11 -26.71 6.42
C ARG A 28 -142.19 -26.88 7.64
N SER A 29 -141.36 -27.93 7.51
CA SER A 29 -140.07 -28.24 8.14
C SER A 29 -140.07 -29.11 9.40
N SER A 30 -139.95 -30.41 9.13
CA SER A 30 -139.04 -31.39 9.74
C SER A 30 -138.08 -30.87 10.81
N ASN A 31 -138.47 -31.01 12.06
CA ASN A 31 -137.63 -31.47 13.15
C ASN A 31 -138.57 -31.71 14.33
N GLU A 32 -138.36 -32.82 15.02
CA GLU A 32 -139.09 -33.29 16.20
C GLU A 32 -139.09 -32.23 17.30
N ASN A 33 -139.95 -31.23 17.15
CA ASN A 33 -140.61 -30.55 18.24
C ASN A 33 -142.06 -30.83 17.93
N LEU A 34 -142.69 -31.74 18.68
CA LEU A 34 -144.14 -31.84 18.67
C LEU A 34 -144.62 -30.42 19.02
N SER A 35 -145.06 -29.67 18.00
CA SER A 35 -145.58 -28.33 18.24
C SER A 35 -146.76 -28.50 19.19
N SER A 36 -146.97 -27.55 20.11
CA SER A 36 -148.15 -27.56 21.00
C SER A 36 -149.43 -27.89 20.20
N SER A 37 -149.50 -27.37 18.98
CA SER A 37 -150.56 -27.62 18.01
C SER A 37 -150.66 -29.07 17.52
N THR A 38 -149.56 -29.80 17.34
CA THR A 38 -149.56 -31.22 16.93
C THR A 38 -150.04 -32.12 18.07
N ILE A 39 -149.71 -31.79 19.32
CA ILE A 39 -150.21 -32.53 20.48
C ILE A 39 -151.67 -32.18 20.77
N GLU A 40 -152.05 -30.90 20.64
CA GLU A 40 -153.45 -30.47 20.70
C GLU A 40 -154.29 -31.15 19.61
N LEU A 41 -153.76 -31.29 18.39
CA LEU A 41 -154.36 -32.08 17.30
C LEU A 41 -154.48 -33.56 17.67
N PHE A 42 -153.43 -34.18 18.23
CA PHE A 42 -153.47 -35.57 18.66
C PHE A 42 -154.50 -35.83 19.77
N VAL A 43 -154.63 -34.90 20.71
CA VAL A 43 -155.65 -34.94 21.77
C VAL A 43 -157.06 -34.75 21.18
N PHE A 44 -157.20 -33.89 20.17
CA PHE A 44 -158.44 -33.68 19.44
C PHE A 44 -158.87 -34.94 18.65
N GLU A 45 -157.91 -35.59 18.00
CA GLU A 45 -158.11 -36.77 17.16
C GLU A 45 -158.37 -38.03 18.00
N LEU A 46 -157.74 -38.13 19.18
CA LEU A 46 -158.12 -39.12 20.19
C LEU A 46 -159.56 -38.92 20.67
N TYR A 47 -160.03 -37.68 20.79
CA TYR A 47 -161.40 -37.38 21.23
C TYR A 47 -162.43 -37.50 20.11
N SER A 48 -162.04 -37.35 18.83
CA SER A 48 -162.93 -37.55 17.68
C SER A 48 -163.39 -39.00 17.53
N LEU A 49 -162.59 -39.95 18.00
CA LEU A 49 -162.94 -41.37 18.05
C LEU A 49 -164.07 -41.68 19.03
N TYR A 50 -164.19 -40.88 20.10
CA TYR A 50 -165.25 -41.05 21.09
C TYR A 50 -166.50 -40.24 20.79
N THR A 51 -166.50 -39.32 19.80
CA THR A 51 -167.67 -38.45 19.53
C THR A 51 -168.85 -39.24 18.98
N ASP A 52 -168.59 -40.24 18.15
CA ASP A 52 -169.62 -41.16 17.64
C ASP A 52 -170.15 -42.07 18.76
N ALA A 53 -169.27 -42.52 19.65
CA ALA A 53 -169.66 -43.25 20.86
C ALA A 53 -170.49 -42.38 21.83
N PHE A 54 -170.20 -41.08 21.95
CA PHE A 54 -170.98 -40.14 22.75
C PHE A 54 -172.34 -39.83 22.11
N GLN A 55 -172.43 -39.73 20.78
CA GLN A 55 -173.72 -39.59 20.08
C GLN A 55 -174.57 -40.84 20.25
N ASN A 56 -174.00 -42.03 20.05
CA ASN A 56 -174.69 -43.30 20.26
C ASN A 56 -175.10 -43.49 21.72
N TYR A 57 -174.26 -43.11 22.68
CA TYR A 57 -174.61 -43.12 24.11
C TYR A 57 -175.71 -42.10 24.42
N SER A 58 -175.69 -40.91 23.82
CA SER A 58 -176.78 -39.93 23.96
C SER A 58 -178.10 -40.44 23.40
N ILE A 59 -178.08 -41.19 22.29
CA ILE A 59 -179.27 -41.84 21.72
C ILE A 59 -179.75 -42.96 22.65
N TYR A 60 -178.84 -43.81 23.12
CA TYR A 60 -179.17 -44.91 24.03
C TYR A 60 -179.72 -44.41 25.37
N GLU A 61 -179.17 -43.31 25.88
CA GLU A 61 -179.64 -42.68 27.11
C GLU A 61 -180.97 -41.95 26.90
N GLN A 62 -181.21 -41.36 25.71
CA GLN A 62 -182.54 -40.87 25.33
C GLN A 62 -183.56 -42.01 25.26
N GLU A 63 -183.19 -43.17 24.72
CA GLU A 63 -184.04 -44.36 24.62
C GLU A 63 -184.34 -44.95 26.02
N GLN A 64 -183.34 -45.02 26.89
CA GLN A 64 -183.50 -45.42 28.30
C GLN A 64 -184.38 -44.43 29.09
N LEU A 65 -184.19 -43.13 28.90
CA LEU A 65 -185.02 -42.10 29.55
C LEU A 65 -186.46 -42.10 29.02
N THR A 66 -186.69 -42.35 27.73
CA THR A 66 -188.04 -42.44 27.15
C THR A 66 -188.75 -43.71 27.62
N ASN A 67 -188.08 -44.87 27.61
CA ASN A 67 -188.62 -46.09 28.19
C ASN A 67 -188.94 -45.95 29.69
N ALA A 68 -188.08 -45.24 30.45
CA ALA A 68 -188.32 -44.98 31.86
C ALA A 68 -189.45 -43.96 32.10
N LEU A 69 -189.71 -43.04 31.17
CA LEU A 69 -190.86 -42.13 31.21
C LEU A 69 -192.18 -42.84 30.87
N ASP A 70 -192.19 -43.73 29.88
CA ASP A 70 -193.37 -44.51 29.48
C ASP A 70 -193.81 -45.52 30.56
N ALA A 71 -192.88 -45.97 31.41
CA ALA A 71 -193.18 -46.81 32.58
C ALA A 71 -193.99 -46.08 33.67
N ILE A 72 -194.16 -44.75 33.59
CA ILE A 72 -194.95 -43.97 34.54
C ILE A 72 -196.42 -43.98 34.08
N GLN A 73 -197.17 -45.02 34.44
CA GLN A 73 -198.62 -45.09 34.17
C GLN A 73 -199.41 -44.08 35.02
N LEU A 74 -200.14 -43.19 34.35
CA LEU A 74 -201.04 -42.19 34.93
C LEU A 74 -202.49 -42.69 34.88
N ASP A 75 -202.92 -43.48 35.86
CA ASP A 75 -204.34 -43.85 35.99
C ASP A 75 -205.13 -42.75 36.70
N THR A 76 -206.23 -42.35 36.07
CA THR A 76 -207.09 -41.25 36.49
C THR A 76 -208.10 -41.69 37.54
N SER A 77 -207.85 -41.37 38.81
CA SER A 77 -208.91 -41.11 39.78
C SER A 77 -208.37 -40.26 40.93
N ASP A 78 -209.04 -39.14 41.15
CA ASP A 78 -208.83 -38.12 42.18
C ASP A 78 -207.71 -37.09 41.96
N THR A 79 -208.13 -35.82 41.87
CA THR A 79 -207.28 -34.63 41.66
C THR A 79 -206.30 -34.36 42.82
N SER A 80 -206.46 -35.03 43.97
CA SER A 80 -205.48 -35.02 45.06
C SER A 80 -204.27 -35.93 44.77
N SER A 81 -204.44 -36.98 43.97
CA SER A 81 -203.37 -37.91 43.58
C SER A 81 -202.46 -37.31 42.50
N GLY A 82 -202.99 -36.42 41.66
CA GLY A 82 -202.25 -35.83 40.53
C GLY A 82 -201.06 -34.95 40.90
N ILE A 83 -201.13 -34.17 41.99
CA ILE A 83 -200.02 -33.30 42.43
C ILE A 83 -198.90 -34.10 43.10
N GLN A 84 -199.24 -35.13 43.90
CA GLN A 84 -198.26 -36.06 44.47
C GLN A 84 -197.59 -36.91 43.37
N LEU A 85 -198.35 -37.34 42.35
CA LEU A 85 -197.80 -38.03 41.19
C LEU A 85 -196.84 -37.14 40.39
N LEU A 86 -197.20 -35.87 40.11
CA LEU A 86 -196.31 -34.94 39.41
C LEU A 86 -195.03 -34.61 40.20
N MET A 87 -195.12 -34.39 41.51
CA MET A 87 -193.94 -34.16 42.36
C MET A 87 -193.04 -35.39 42.44
N SER A 88 -193.61 -36.60 42.55
CA SER A 88 -192.82 -37.84 42.53
C SER A 88 -192.15 -38.06 41.17
N SER A 89 -192.84 -37.73 40.08
CA SER A 89 -192.32 -37.85 38.72
C SER A 89 -191.17 -36.87 38.46
N ILE A 90 -191.30 -35.62 38.90
CA ILE A 90 -190.24 -34.60 38.77
C ILE A 90 -189.01 -34.99 39.61
N SER A 91 -189.21 -35.46 40.85
CA SER A 91 -188.12 -35.92 41.71
C SER A 91 -187.40 -37.12 41.10
N ASN A 92 -188.15 -38.06 40.51
CA ASN A 92 -187.58 -39.22 39.82
C ASN A 92 -186.78 -38.81 38.59
N VAL A 93 -187.29 -37.88 37.76
CA VAL A 93 -186.54 -37.34 36.60
C VAL A 93 -185.25 -36.65 37.04
N PHE A 94 -185.28 -35.87 38.12
CA PHE A 94 -184.06 -35.24 38.65
C PHE A 94 -183.05 -36.25 39.20
N SER A 95 -183.54 -37.31 39.87
CA SER A 95 -182.66 -38.39 40.35
C SER A 95 -181.99 -39.12 39.18
N LEU A 96 -182.75 -39.45 38.13
CA LEU A 96 -182.24 -40.11 36.92
C LEU A 96 -181.24 -39.22 36.16
N ALA A 97 -181.47 -37.91 36.13
CA ALA A 97 -180.54 -36.95 35.55
C ALA A 97 -179.23 -36.86 36.35
N ASN A 98 -179.28 -36.85 37.68
CA ASN A 98 -178.06 -36.87 38.49
C ASN A 98 -177.30 -38.19 38.37
N GLU A 99 -178.02 -39.31 38.27
CA GLU A 99 -177.42 -40.62 38.03
C GLU A 99 -176.72 -40.69 36.66
N SER A 100 -177.28 -40.06 35.63
CA SER A 100 -176.62 -39.94 34.31
C SER A 100 -175.30 -39.16 34.39
N ILE A 101 -175.25 -38.12 35.21
CA ILE A 101 -174.04 -37.29 35.40
C ILE A 101 -172.96 -38.09 36.15
N ASP A 102 -173.33 -38.87 37.16
CA ASP A 102 -172.37 -39.71 37.88
C ASP A 102 -171.88 -40.89 37.03
N ARG A 103 -172.73 -41.47 36.17
CA ARG A 103 -172.30 -42.45 35.15
C ARG A 103 -171.28 -41.83 34.19
N CYS A 104 -171.48 -40.59 33.73
CA CYS A 104 -170.52 -39.89 32.86
C CYS A 104 -169.16 -39.62 33.54
N LYS A 105 -169.14 -39.36 34.86
CA LYS A 105 -167.89 -39.18 35.62
C LYS A 105 -167.15 -40.49 35.87
N GLN A 106 -167.88 -41.58 36.11
CA GLN A 106 -167.29 -42.92 36.25
C GLN A 106 -166.69 -43.40 34.92
N LEU A 107 -167.34 -43.13 33.79
CA LEU A 107 -166.83 -43.47 32.45
C LEU A 107 -165.56 -42.71 32.08
N THR A 108 -165.39 -41.48 32.55
CA THR A 108 -164.24 -40.63 32.20
C THR A 108 -163.12 -40.65 33.25
N ASN A 109 -163.29 -41.35 34.37
CA ASN A 109 -162.29 -41.53 35.44
C ASN A 109 -161.59 -40.22 35.91
N GLY A 110 -162.26 -39.07 35.79
CA GLY A 110 -161.71 -37.75 36.12
C GLY A 110 -160.65 -37.20 35.14
N GLN A 111 -160.32 -37.91 34.06
CA GLN A 111 -159.39 -37.42 33.04
C GLN A 111 -160.13 -36.57 32.01
N THR A 112 -160.18 -35.27 32.29
CA THR A 112 -160.62 -34.25 31.34
C THR A 112 -159.42 -33.67 30.60
N ILE A 113 -159.66 -33.18 29.36
CA ILE A 113 -158.66 -32.57 28.46
C ILE A 113 -157.75 -31.53 29.17
N ILE A 114 -158.27 -30.87 30.20
CA ILE A 114 -157.57 -29.83 30.98
C ILE A 114 -156.35 -30.38 31.74
N SER A 115 -156.43 -31.58 32.31
CA SER A 115 -155.30 -32.15 33.06
C SER A 115 -154.14 -32.53 32.14
N LEU A 116 -154.45 -32.98 30.92
CA LEU A 116 -153.44 -33.37 29.95
C LEU A 116 -152.73 -32.14 29.36
N LEU A 117 -153.45 -31.02 29.19
CA LEU A 117 -152.86 -29.74 28.79
C LEU A 117 -151.88 -29.18 29.85
N SER A 118 -152.15 -29.36 31.15
CA SER A 118 -151.24 -28.87 32.20
C SER A 118 -149.92 -29.64 32.23
N VAL A 119 -149.94 -30.95 32.00
CA VAL A 119 -148.73 -31.80 31.92
C VAL A 119 -147.87 -31.42 30.71
N LEU A 120 -148.51 -31.12 29.57
CA LEU A 120 -147.81 -30.65 28.37
C LEU A 120 -147.12 -29.30 28.59
N GLN A 121 -147.75 -28.39 29.33
CA GLN A 121 -147.14 -27.11 29.69
C GLN A 121 -145.94 -27.29 30.62
N GLU A 122 -145.98 -28.25 31.55
CA GLU A 122 -144.85 -28.56 32.43
C GLU A 122 -143.67 -29.18 31.67
N LEU A 123 -143.93 -30.08 30.72
CA LEU A 123 -142.93 -30.63 29.81
C LEU A 123 -142.23 -29.52 29.01
N LYS A 124 -143.01 -28.61 28.41
CA LYS A 124 -142.47 -27.47 27.68
C LYS A 124 -141.58 -26.57 28.56
N ASN A 125 -141.97 -26.33 29.82
CA ASN A 125 -141.16 -25.55 30.75
C ASN A 125 -139.81 -26.22 31.08
N LYS A 126 -139.78 -27.56 31.17
CA LYS A 126 -138.53 -28.32 31.39
C LYS A 126 -137.66 -28.33 30.14
N ASP A 127 -138.24 -28.48 28.95
CA ASP A 127 -137.50 -28.39 27.68
C ASP A 127 -136.88 -27.00 27.51
N ASP A 128 -137.64 -25.93 27.79
CA ASP A 128 -137.12 -24.55 27.81
C ASP A 128 -135.97 -24.38 28.81
N TYR A 129 -136.03 -25.04 29.97
CA TYR A 129 -134.95 -25.05 30.94
C TYR A 129 -133.71 -25.81 30.44
N TYR A 130 -133.88 -26.98 29.83
CA TYR A 130 -132.77 -27.76 29.26
C TYR A 130 -132.08 -27.02 28.12
N VAL A 131 -132.84 -26.38 27.23
CA VAL A 131 -132.27 -25.55 26.15
C VAL A 131 -131.46 -24.39 26.74
N LYS A 132 -131.97 -23.73 27.80
CA LYS A 132 -131.20 -22.68 28.51
C LYS A 132 -129.92 -23.22 29.14
N LEU A 133 -129.96 -24.41 29.74
CA LEU A 133 -128.79 -25.03 30.35
C LEU A 133 -127.74 -25.43 29.28
N LEU A 134 -128.18 -25.99 28.15
CA LEU A 134 -127.31 -26.32 27.02
C LEU A 134 -126.65 -25.07 26.44
N ARG A 135 -127.38 -23.95 26.32
CA ARG A 135 -126.79 -22.66 25.91
C ARG A 135 -125.72 -22.19 26.88
N LYS A 136 -125.97 -22.29 28.20
CA LYS A 136 -124.95 -21.96 29.22
C LYS A 136 -123.73 -22.86 29.13
N PHE A 137 -123.90 -24.16 28.86
CA PHE A 137 -122.77 -25.07 28.68
C PHE A 137 -121.97 -24.74 27.42
N ASP A 138 -122.63 -24.43 26.30
CA ASP A 138 -121.97 -23.98 25.08
C ASP A 138 -121.19 -22.68 25.30
N GLU A 139 -121.76 -21.70 26.00
CA GLU A 139 -121.08 -20.46 26.39
C GLU A 139 -119.84 -20.74 27.27
N ASN A 140 -119.97 -21.61 28.28
CA ASN A 140 -118.84 -21.99 29.14
C ASN A 140 -117.74 -22.74 28.37
N ILE A 141 -118.10 -23.64 27.46
CA ILE A 141 -117.13 -24.36 26.61
C ILE A 141 -116.41 -23.38 25.69
N LYS A 142 -117.13 -22.43 25.07
CA LYS A 142 -116.54 -21.37 24.24
C LYS A 142 -115.54 -20.54 25.04
N LEU A 143 -115.90 -20.11 26.25
CA LEU A 143 -114.99 -19.37 27.14
C LEU A 143 -113.76 -20.20 27.55
N LEU A 144 -113.92 -21.51 27.81
CA LEU A 144 -112.80 -22.39 28.12
C LEU A 144 -111.85 -22.51 26.91
N VAL A 145 -112.39 -22.72 25.71
CA VAL A 145 -111.60 -22.80 24.48
C VAL A 145 -110.87 -21.49 24.21
N GLU A 146 -111.51 -20.35 24.45
CA GLU A 146 -110.90 -19.03 24.32
C GLU A 146 -109.71 -18.87 25.28
N ARG A 147 -109.90 -19.18 26.57
CA ARG A 147 -108.81 -19.16 27.57
C ARG A 147 -107.69 -20.13 27.24
N MET A 148 -108.01 -21.34 26.77
CA MET A 148 -106.99 -22.32 26.38
C MET A 148 -106.18 -21.82 25.18
N ASN A 149 -106.83 -21.25 24.17
CA ASN A 149 -106.14 -20.65 23.02
C ASN A 149 -105.27 -19.48 23.44
N GLU A 150 -105.74 -18.66 24.39
CA GLU A 150 -104.98 -17.55 24.94
C GLU A 150 -103.75 -18.02 25.72
N GLN A 151 -103.88 -19.08 26.53
CA GLN A 151 -102.74 -19.73 27.18
C GLN A 151 -101.75 -20.33 26.19
N VAL A 152 -102.21 -20.99 25.12
CA VAL A 152 -101.33 -21.53 24.07
C VAL A 152 -100.60 -20.41 23.35
N LYS A 153 -101.28 -19.32 22.99
CA LYS A 153 -100.65 -18.14 22.40
C LYS A 153 -99.60 -17.54 23.33
N SER A 154 -99.94 -17.38 24.61
CA SER A 154 -99.04 -16.86 25.63
C SER A 154 -97.78 -17.73 25.76
N ARG A 155 -97.93 -19.06 25.91
CA ARG A 155 -96.80 -20.00 25.98
C ARG A 155 -95.94 -20.00 24.73
N ARG A 156 -96.54 -19.98 23.53
CA ARG A 156 -95.80 -19.86 22.26
C ARG A 156 -94.97 -18.58 22.22
N MET A 157 -95.53 -17.47 22.68
CA MET A 157 -94.82 -16.19 22.76
C MET A 157 -93.66 -16.25 23.75
N TYR A 158 -93.83 -16.91 24.91
CA TYR A 158 -92.73 -17.16 25.85
C TYR A 158 -91.63 -18.03 25.22
N TYR A 159 -91.97 -19.17 24.63
CA TYR A 159 -90.96 -20.04 23.99
C TYR A 159 -90.22 -19.35 22.85
N ALA A 160 -90.89 -18.50 22.06
CA ALA A 160 -90.24 -17.72 21.01
C ALA A 160 -89.25 -16.69 21.59
N ARG A 161 -89.60 -16.04 22.71
CA ARG A 161 -88.68 -15.12 23.41
C ARG A 161 -87.49 -15.86 24.02
N GLU A 162 -87.72 -16.99 24.67
CA GLU A 162 -86.64 -17.81 25.25
C GLU A 162 -85.68 -18.30 24.15
N LEU A 163 -86.21 -18.78 23.02
CA LEU A 163 -85.38 -19.18 21.87
C LEU A 163 -84.55 -18.00 21.34
N HIS A 164 -85.17 -16.83 21.19
CA HIS A 164 -84.47 -15.63 20.74
C HIS A 164 -83.37 -15.21 21.72
N SER A 165 -83.63 -15.25 23.03
CA SER A 165 -82.62 -14.95 24.05
C SER A 165 -81.46 -15.94 24.03
N ILE A 166 -81.72 -17.22 23.76
CA ILE A 166 -80.68 -18.24 23.60
C ILE A 166 -79.86 -17.99 22.34
N GLU A 167 -80.50 -17.67 21.22
CA GLU A 167 -79.82 -17.32 19.96
C GLU A 167 -78.94 -16.08 20.14
N GLU A 168 -79.44 -15.02 20.79
CA GLU A 168 -78.65 -13.83 21.10
C GLU A 168 -77.43 -14.15 21.97
N ALA A 169 -77.57 -15.05 22.96
CA ALA A 169 -76.45 -15.49 23.79
C ALA A 169 -75.40 -16.23 22.94
N PHE A 170 -75.80 -17.16 22.07
CA PHE A 170 -74.87 -17.86 21.17
C PHE A 170 -74.17 -16.92 20.18
N ILE A 171 -74.87 -15.91 19.66
CA ILE A 171 -74.28 -14.91 18.78
C ILE A 171 -73.22 -14.10 19.52
N LYS A 172 -73.49 -13.69 20.77
CA LYS A 172 -72.52 -12.99 21.63
C LYS A 172 -71.30 -13.85 21.93
N GLU A 173 -71.49 -15.10 22.36
CA GLU A 173 -70.38 -16.03 22.63
C GLU A 173 -69.51 -16.24 21.38
N ARG A 174 -70.13 -16.42 20.22
CA ARG A 174 -69.40 -16.53 18.94
C ARG A 174 -68.62 -15.27 18.63
N GLN A 175 -69.20 -14.10 18.85
CA GLN A 175 -68.53 -12.83 18.60
C GLN A 175 -67.35 -12.62 19.55
N GLU A 176 -67.50 -12.91 20.84
CA GLU A 176 -66.42 -12.86 21.82
C GLU A 176 -65.26 -13.81 21.46
N LEU A 177 -65.59 -15.01 20.99
CA LEU A 177 -64.59 -15.98 20.53
C LEU A 177 -63.82 -15.46 19.30
N LEU A 178 -64.53 -14.89 18.33
CA LEU A 178 -63.91 -14.29 17.14
C LEU A 178 -63.04 -13.09 17.51
N ASP A 179 -63.50 -12.24 18.42
CA ASP A 179 -62.74 -11.09 18.91
C ASP A 179 -61.50 -11.52 19.70
N LYS A 180 -61.57 -12.64 20.41
CA LYS A 180 -60.41 -13.25 21.08
C LYS A 180 -59.39 -13.74 20.05
N TYR A 181 -59.81 -14.54 19.06
CA TYR A 181 -58.89 -15.05 18.03
C TYR A 181 -58.32 -13.94 17.15
N ASN A 182 -59.11 -12.92 16.81
CA ASN A 182 -58.63 -11.75 16.09
C ASN A 182 -57.57 -11.01 16.91
N ARG A 183 -57.78 -10.83 18.23
CA ARG A 183 -56.78 -10.22 19.12
C ARG A 183 -55.48 -11.02 19.17
N GLU A 184 -55.57 -12.33 19.42
CA GLU A 184 -54.40 -13.23 19.43
C GLU A 184 -53.65 -13.21 18.09
N TRP A 185 -54.39 -13.19 16.97
CA TRP A 185 -53.82 -13.06 15.64
C TRP A 185 -53.10 -11.73 15.45
N THR A 186 -53.74 -10.61 15.82
CA THR A 186 -53.13 -9.28 15.70
C THR A 186 -51.86 -9.16 16.54
N GLU A 187 -51.87 -9.69 17.77
CA GLU A 187 -50.71 -9.69 18.66
C GLU A 187 -49.55 -10.50 18.07
N LYS A 188 -49.82 -11.69 17.52
CA LYS A 188 -48.78 -12.49 16.84
C LYS A 188 -48.23 -11.82 15.60
N LEU A 189 -49.07 -11.11 14.86
CA LEU A 189 -48.66 -10.36 13.67
C LEU A 189 -47.81 -9.14 14.03
N GLU A 190 -48.12 -8.46 15.13
CA GLU A 190 -47.30 -7.39 15.71
C GLU A 190 -45.97 -7.91 16.24
N GLU A 191 -45.97 -9.03 16.97
CA GLU A 191 -44.75 -9.67 17.47
C GLU A 191 -43.82 -10.06 16.31
N ARG A 192 -44.40 -10.60 15.22
CA ARG A 192 -43.65 -10.90 14.00
C ARG A 192 -43.10 -9.63 13.35
N ARG A 193 -43.92 -8.59 13.16
CA ARG A 193 -43.47 -7.32 12.59
C ARG A 193 -42.33 -6.69 13.40
N PHE A 194 -42.46 -6.70 14.72
CA PHE A 194 -41.42 -6.19 15.62
C PHE A 194 -40.11 -6.97 15.46
N LYS A 195 -40.17 -8.31 15.40
CA LYS A 195 -38.98 -9.15 15.16
C LYS A 195 -38.37 -8.92 13.78
N GLU A 196 -39.19 -8.76 12.74
CA GLU A 196 -38.72 -8.44 11.38
C GLU A 196 -38.04 -7.06 11.34
N GLU A 197 -38.62 -6.06 12.01
CA GLU A 197 -38.06 -4.72 12.14
C GLU A 197 -36.71 -4.74 12.87
N GLN A 198 -36.63 -5.41 14.03
CA GLN A 198 -35.39 -5.58 14.78
C GLN A 198 -34.31 -6.30 13.97
N PHE A 199 -34.69 -7.31 13.19
CA PHE A 199 -33.75 -8.00 12.30
C PHE A 199 -33.21 -7.07 11.20
N VAL A 200 -34.08 -6.25 10.61
CA VAL A 200 -33.69 -5.25 9.59
C VAL A 200 -32.78 -4.18 10.20
N ILE A 201 -33.10 -3.66 11.39
CA ILE A 201 -32.27 -2.69 12.10
C ILE A 201 -30.89 -3.28 12.41
N SER A 202 -30.82 -4.48 13.01
CA SER A 202 -29.55 -5.14 13.31
C SER A 202 -28.72 -5.44 12.06
N ARG A 203 -29.37 -5.76 10.94
CA ARG A 203 -28.69 -5.92 9.64
C ARG A 203 -28.15 -4.58 9.15
N PHE A 204 -28.91 -3.50 9.26
CA PHE A 204 -28.51 -2.16 8.86
C PHE A 204 -27.34 -1.66 9.71
N GLU A 205 -27.38 -1.84 11.04
CA GLU A 205 -26.27 -1.49 11.93
C GLU A 205 -24.99 -2.24 11.58
N ARG A 206 -25.08 -3.55 11.29
CA ARG A 206 -23.93 -4.34 10.82
C ARG A 206 -23.39 -3.80 9.51
N HIS A 207 -24.27 -3.48 8.55
CA HIS A 207 -23.86 -2.87 7.29
C HIS A 207 -23.13 -1.53 7.52
N ASP A 208 -23.70 -0.65 8.35
CA ASP A 208 -23.11 0.64 8.68
C ASP A 208 -21.76 0.49 9.40
N THR A 209 -21.60 -0.51 10.28
CA THR A 209 -20.29 -0.82 10.87
C THR A 209 -19.26 -1.24 9.82
N PHE A 210 -19.63 -2.11 8.88
CA PHE A 210 -18.73 -2.52 7.79
C PHE A 210 -18.40 -1.38 6.86
N GLU A 211 -19.34 -0.49 6.56
CA GLU A 211 -19.11 0.70 5.76
C GLU A 211 -18.13 1.67 6.45
N ARG A 212 -18.31 1.88 7.76
CA ARG A 212 -17.38 2.66 8.59
C ARG A 212 -15.97 2.04 8.61
N GLU A 213 -15.86 0.73 8.75
CA GLU A 213 -14.58 0.02 8.70
C GLU A 213 -13.91 0.10 7.32
N LEU A 214 -14.69 -0.07 6.26
CA LEU A 214 -14.21 0.07 4.89
C LEU A 214 -13.68 1.48 4.62
N GLN A 215 -14.40 2.51 5.08
CA GLN A 215 -13.97 3.89 4.94
C GLN A 215 -12.69 4.17 5.76
N ARG A 216 -12.60 3.64 6.98
CA ARG A 216 -11.36 3.72 7.79
C ARG A 216 -10.18 3.06 7.07
N LEU A 217 -10.37 1.88 6.48
CA LEU A 217 -9.31 1.20 5.73
C LEU A 217 -8.89 2.00 4.48
N ARG A 218 -9.84 2.57 3.74
CA ARG A 218 -9.54 3.44 2.58
C ARG A 218 -8.69 4.64 2.98
N VAL A 219 -9.05 5.32 4.07
CA VAL A 219 -8.29 6.48 4.57
C VAL A 219 -6.88 6.05 5.00
N LYS A 220 -6.76 4.98 5.80
CA LYS A 220 -5.44 4.45 6.21
C LYS A 220 -4.56 4.09 5.02
N GLN A 221 -5.10 3.39 4.04
CA GLN A 221 -4.35 3.03 2.83
C GLN A 221 -3.93 4.27 2.02
N ALA A 222 -4.79 5.29 1.93
CA ALA A 222 -4.46 6.55 1.28
C ALA A 222 -3.35 7.32 2.04
N GLU A 223 -3.39 7.32 3.37
CA GLU A 223 -2.35 7.89 4.22
C GLU A 223 -1.02 7.15 4.10
N GLU A 224 -1.02 5.81 4.14
CA GLU A 224 0.15 4.96 3.95
C GLU A 224 0.76 5.15 2.54
N PHE A 225 -0.09 5.22 1.52
CA PHE A 225 0.33 5.53 0.16
C PHE A 225 0.95 6.91 0.06
N ASN A 226 0.33 7.95 0.62
CA ASN A 226 0.90 9.30 0.63
C ASN A 226 2.21 9.35 1.42
N ALA A 227 2.31 8.67 2.55
CA ALA A 227 3.54 8.63 3.35
C ALA A 227 4.68 7.94 2.59
N THR A 228 4.41 6.83 1.91
CA THR A 228 5.41 6.15 1.06
C THR A 228 5.79 7.00 -0.15
N LYS A 229 4.82 7.64 -0.80
CA LYS A 229 5.05 8.58 -1.90
C LYS A 229 5.97 9.73 -1.49
N VAL A 230 5.67 10.41 -0.37
CA VAL A 230 6.51 11.51 0.15
C VAL A 230 7.92 11.01 0.48
N LYS A 231 8.06 9.83 1.08
CA LYS A 231 9.39 9.23 1.34
C LYS A 231 10.20 9.02 0.06
N LEU A 232 9.56 8.47 -0.99
CA LEU A 232 10.21 8.23 -2.28
C LEU A 232 10.54 9.54 -2.99
N GLU A 233 9.64 10.51 -3.00
CA GLU A 233 9.87 11.84 -3.57
C GLU A 233 11.06 12.54 -2.87
N ASN A 234 11.15 12.45 -1.54
CA ASN A 234 12.29 12.99 -0.79
C ASN A 234 13.60 12.29 -1.15
N GLN A 235 13.61 10.96 -1.31
CA GLN A 235 14.79 10.22 -1.74
C GLN A 235 15.23 10.62 -3.16
N VAL A 236 14.28 10.80 -4.08
CA VAL A 236 14.57 11.27 -5.44
C VAL A 236 15.16 12.68 -5.38
N GLN A 237 14.60 13.58 -4.59
CA GLN A 237 15.13 14.94 -4.40
C GLN A 237 16.55 14.93 -3.81
N GLU A 238 16.82 14.09 -2.80
CA GLU A 238 18.14 13.98 -2.20
C GLU A 238 19.18 13.45 -3.20
N GLN A 239 18.81 12.43 -3.99
CA GLN A 239 19.66 11.91 -5.07
C GLN A 239 19.93 12.96 -6.13
N GLN A 240 18.90 13.72 -6.53
CA GLN A 240 19.05 14.81 -7.49
C GLN A 240 20.01 15.88 -6.97
N ARG A 241 19.89 16.27 -5.69
CA ARG A 241 20.80 17.23 -5.07
C ARG A 241 22.24 16.72 -5.07
N LYS A 242 22.46 15.45 -4.72
CA LYS A 242 23.81 14.82 -4.77
C LYS A 242 24.40 14.82 -6.17
N ILE A 243 23.57 14.59 -7.20
CA ILE A 243 24.02 14.66 -8.60
C ILE A 243 24.41 16.08 -8.97
N GLU A 244 23.65 17.09 -8.56
CA GLU A 244 23.96 18.49 -8.83
C GLU A 244 25.21 18.97 -8.09
N GLU A 245 25.37 18.61 -6.80
CA GLU A 245 26.58 18.85 -6.02
C GLU A 245 27.81 18.21 -6.71
N MET A 246 27.68 16.96 -7.15
CA MET A 246 28.75 16.25 -7.85
C MET A 246 29.08 16.91 -9.20
N LYS A 247 28.08 17.35 -9.96
CA LYS A 247 28.30 18.10 -11.22
C LYS A 247 29.07 19.39 -10.97
N ALA A 248 28.73 20.15 -9.92
CA ALA A 248 29.44 21.37 -9.57
C ALA A 248 30.91 21.10 -9.16
N ILE A 249 31.15 20.04 -8.37
CA ILE A 249 32.51 19.59 -8.00
C ILE A 249 33.28 19.20 -9.26
N TYR A 250 32.68 18.43 -10.17
CA TYR A 250 33.35 18.03 -11.41
C TYR A 250 33.70 19.22 -12.28
N GLN A 251 32.78 20.17 -12.46
CA GLN A 251 33.05 21.39 -13.22
C GLN A 251 34.20 22.19 -12.60
N LEU A 252 34.21 22.37 -11.29
CA LEU A 252 35.33 23.04 -10.60
C LEU A 252 36.64 22.28 -10.76
N SER A 253 36.61 20.94 -10.66
CA SER A 253 37.80 20.11 -10.84
C SER A 253 38.32 20.19 -12.27
N GLN A 254 37.43 20.22 -13.26
CA GLN A 254 37.76 20.39 -14.67
C GLN A 254 38.49 21.71 -14.91
N GLU A 255 37.94 22.84 -14.41
CA GLU A 255 38.59 24.15 -14.51
C GLU A 255 39.99 24.15 -13.85
N LYS A 256 40.15 23.48 -12.70
CA LYS A 256 41.46 23.31 -12.05
C LYS A 256 42.44 22.52 -12.92
N TYR A 257 42.01 21.42 -13.54
CA TYR A 257 42.85 20.64 -14.43
C TYR A 257 43.20 21.40 -15.70
N GLU A 258 42.25 22.13 -16.28
CA GLU A 258 42.49 22.99 -17.45
C GLU A 258 43.49 24.10 -17.14
N TYR A 259 43.38 24.73 -15.97
CA TYR A 259 44.36 25.69 -15.49
C TYR A 259 45.75 25.06 -15.33
N ASN A 260 45.84 23.93 -14.61
CA ASN A 260 47.12 23.22 -14.40
C ASN A 260 47.76 22.82 -15.74
N TYR A 261 46.94 22.34 -16.69
CA TYR A 261 47.40 22.00 -18.03
C TYR A 261 47.94 23.22 -18.79
N LYS A 262 47.25 24.37 -18.73
CA LYS A 262 47.72 25.62 -19.35
C LYS A 262 49.06 26.07 -18.75
N VAL A 263 49.21 26.01 -17.43
CA VAL A 263 50.47 26.34 -16.74
C VAL A 263 51.58 25.39 -17.15
N LEU A 264 51.32 24.08 -17.16
CA LEU A 264 52.31 23.08 -17.54
C LEU A 264 52.72 23.24 -19.00
N LYS A 265 51.77 23.49 -19.90
CA LYS A 265 52.03 23.78 -21.31
C LYS A 265 52.90 25.03 -21.47
N LYS A 266 52.63 26.09 -20.71
CA LYS A 266 53.47 27.30 -20.71
C LYS A 266 54.89 27.02 -20.22
N ARG A 267 55.02 26.25 -19.14
CA ARG A 267 56.32 25.79 -18.63
C ARG A 267 57.06 24.93 -19.67
N ASP A 268 56.38 24.08 -20.41
CA ASP A 268 56.98 23.25 -21.46
C ASP A 268 57.42 24.10 -22.66
N GLU A 269 56.62 25.09 -23.06
CA GLU A 269 57.00 26.09 -24.06
C GLU A 269 58.27 26.86 -23.62
N GLU A 270 58.33 27.34 -22.38
CA GLU A 270 59.50 28.03 -21.81
C GLU A 270 60.72 27.12 -21.69
N ASN A 271 60.53 25.88 -21.25
CA ASN A 271 61.58 24.88 -21.18
C ASN A 271 62.13 24.56 -22.57
N LEU A 272 61.26 24.44 -23.59
CA LEU A 272 61.67 24.20 -24.97
C LEU A 272 62.52 25.36 -25.50
N LEU A 273 62.12 26.60 -25.22
CA LEU A 273 62.91 27.79 -25.55
C LEU A 273 64.26 27.78 -24.84
N THR A 274 64.27 27.49 -23.54
CA THR A 274 65.50 27.41 -22.73
C THR A 274 66.44 26.31 -23.24
N ILE A 275 65.92 25.13 -23.55
CA ILE A 275 66.65 24.03 -24.18
C ILE A 275 67.20 24.48 -25.53
N GLY A 276 66.43 25.21 -26.34
CA GLY A 276 66.88 25.79 -27.59
C GLY A 276 68.06 26.74 -27.41
N VAL A 277 67.97 27.68 -26.45
CA VAL A 277 69.05 28.62 -26.11
C VAL A 277 70.30 27.87 -25.64
N GLN A 278 70.15 26.91 -24.72
CA GLN A 278 71.27 26.10 -24.20
C GLN A 278 71.90 25.24 -25.29
N LYS A 279 71.11 24.65 -26.19
CA LYS A 279 71.61 23.88 -27.35
C LYS A 279 72.42 24.76 -28.29
N ASN A 280 71.92 25.96 -28.61
CA ASN A 280 72.64 26.93 -29.43
C ASN A 280 73.94 27.39 -28.76
N ARG A 281 73.92 27.62 -27.43
CA ARG A 281 75.12 27.94 -26.66
C ARG A 281 76.13 26.80 -26.70
N LYS A 282 75.69 25.54 -26.51
CA LYS A 282 76.53 24.35 -26.63
C LYS A 282 77.15 24.23 -28.01
N ILE A 283 76.39 24.47 -29.09
CA ILE A 283 76.91 24.45 -30.46
C ILE A 283 78.01 25.52 -30.62
N LYS A 284 77.75 26.78 -30.23
CA LYS A 284 78.75 27.87 -30.29
C LYS A 284 80.03 27.54 -29.51
N LEU A 285 79.91 27.00 -28.29
CA LEU A 285 81.05 26.57 -27.48
C LEU A 285 81.80 25.42 -28.13
N ASN A 286 81.10 24.46 -28.71
CA ASN A 286 81.72 23.33 -29.40
C ASN A 286 82.46 23.78 -30.68
N ASP A 287 81.92 24.75 -31.41
CA ASP A 287 82.58 25.36 -32.57
C ASP A 287 83.84 26.12 -32.16
N LEU A 288 83.79 26.90 -31.07
CA LEU A 288 84.97 27.55 -30.49
C LEU A 288 86.02 26.54 -30.04
N LEU A 289 85.61 25.48 -29.34
CA LEU A 289 86.49 24.41 -28.90
C LEU A 289 87.13 23.70 -30.09
N THR A 290 86.36 23.42 -31.14
CA THR A 290 86.87 22.80 -32.38
C THR A 290 87.86 23.72 -33.09
N ASN A 291 87.58 25.02 -33.14
CA ASN A 291 88.50 26.02 -33.69
C ASN A 291 89.79 26.13 -32.86
N LEU A 292 89.70 26.11 -31.53
CA LEU A 292 90.86 26.11 -30.64
C LEU A 292 91.68 24.83 -30.79
N LYS A 293 91.03 23.66 -30.84
CA LYS A 293 91.69 22.38 -31.16
C LYS A 293 92.43 22.45 -32.49
N ARG A 294 91.80 23.02 -33.54
CA ARG A 294 92.44 23.21 -34.85
C ARG A 294 93.66 24.13 -34.76
N LYS A 295 93.56 25.26 -34.06
CA LYS A 295 94.70 26.17 -33.83
C LYS A 295 95.83 25.51 -33.03
N LEU A 296 95.50 24.72 -32.02
CA LEU A 296 96.48 23.98 -31.21
C LEU A 296 97.21 22.97 -32.09
N ILE A 297 96.49 22.15 -32.86
CA ILE A 297 97.09 21.19 -33.81
C ILE A 297 97.97 21.92 -34.83
N GLN A 298 97.55 23.08 -35.34
CA GLN A 298 98.36 23.88 -36.25
C GLN A 298 99.64 24.39 -35.59
N LYS A 299 99.56 24.89 -34.34
CA LYS A 299 100.72 25.32 -33.56
C LYS A 299 101.65 24.16 -33.23
N GLU A 300 101.11 22.99 -32.87
CA GLU A 300 101.90 21.79 -32.61
C GLU A 300 102.63 21.33 -33.88
N LYS A 301 101.97 21.37 -35.05
CA LYS A 301 102.62 21.11 -36.34
C LYS A 301 103.73 22.12 -36.63
N GLN A 302 103.48 23.41 -36.40
CA GLN A 302 104.50 24.47 -36.54
C GLN A 302 105.70 24.22 -35.61
N PHE A 303 105.48 23.95 -34.33
CA PHE A 303 106.57 23.65 -33.40
C PHE A 303 107.36 22.39 -33.80
N LYS A 304 106.68 21.35 -34.31
CA LYS A 304 107.36 20.16 -34.83
C LYS A 304 108.22 20.48 -36.05
N THR A 305 107.72 21.27 -37.01
CA THR A 305 108.52 21.68 -38.18
C THR A 305 109.70 22.53 -37.78
N ASP A 306 109.49 23.49 -36.87
CA ASP A 306 110.54 24.41 -36.41
C ASP A 306 111.61 23.64 -35.61
N SER A 307 111.21 22.68 -34.77
CA SER A 307 112.14 21.80 -34.04
C SER A 307 112.96 20.91 -34.97
N ILE A 308 112.36 20.37 -36.04
CA ILE A 308 113.08 19.61 -37.06
C ILE A 308 114.07 20.51 -37.80
N GLN A 309 113.65 21.69 -38.23
CA GLN A 309 114.52 22.67 -38.89
C GLN A 309 115.70 23.07 -38.01
N ALA A 310 115.45 23.41 -36.74
CA ALA A 310 116.50 23.73 -35.77
C ALA A 310 117.45 22.55 -35.53
N ALA A 311 116.95 21.31 -35.48
CA ALA A 311 117.79 20.12 -35.35
C ALA A 311 118.65 19.86 -36.60
N GLU A 312 118.13 20.10 -37.81
CA GLU A 312 118.90 20.02 -39.05
C GLU A 312 119.98 21.09 -39.14
N GLU A 313 119.68 22.33 -38.77
CA GLU A 313 120.66 23.41 -38.67
C GLU A 313 121.75 23.11 -37.64
N TYR A 314 121.37 22.56 -36.47
CA TYR A 314 122.30 22.09 -35.46
C TYR A 314 123.20 20.96 -36.00
N LYS A 315 122.63 19.96 -36.68
CA LYS A 315 123.41 18.87 -37.28
C LYS A 315 124.37 19.38 -38.36
N ARG A 316 123.92 20.35 -39.17
CA ARG A 316 124.75 20.98 -40.21
C ARG A 316 125.93 21.74 -39.60
N THR A 317 125.68 22.55 -38.58
CA THR A 317 126.75 23.28 -37.87
C THR A 317 127.72 22.33 -37.17
N LEU A 318 127.23 21.25 -36.55
CA LEU A 318 128.09 20.20 -35.98
C LEU A 318 128.96 19.52 -37.05
N GLY A 319 128.38 19.22 -38.22
CA GLY A 319 129.11 18.70 -39.37
C GLY A 319 130.24 19.63 -39.81
N ASN A 320 129.95 20.93 -39.93
CA ASN A 320 130.96 21.94 -40.25
C ASN A 320 132.08 21.99 -39.19
N ILE A 321 131.75 21.90 -37.89
CA ILE A 321 132.74 21.86 -36.81
C ILE A 321 133.63 20.61 -36.93
N GLN A 322 133.06 19.45 -37.21
CA GLN A 322 133.84 18.22 -37.39
C GLN A 322 134.76 18.29 -38.62
N GLU A 323 134.30 18.89 -39.72
CA GLU A 323 135.13 19.09 -40.91
C GLU A 323 136.30 20.04 -40.62
N ILE A 324 136.07 21.13 -39.90
CA ILE A 324 137.12 22.05 -39.46
C ILE A 324 138.13 21.31 -38.57
N LYS A 325 137.67 20.49 -37.61
CA LYS A 325 138.56 19.67 -36.76
C LYS A 325 139.39 18.69 -37.59
N ARG A 326 138.80 18.03 -38.59
CA ARG A 326 139.52 17.11 -39.49
C ARG A 326 140.57 17.84 -40.31
N LYS A 327 140.23 19.01 -40.88
CA LYS A 327 141.16 19.87 -41.62
C LYS A 327 142.32 20.30 -40.72
N ALA A 328 142.06 20.75 -39.49
CA ALA A 328 143.09 21.14 -38.54
C ALA A 328 144.09 19.99 -38.24
N LYS A 329 143.59 18.77 -38.02
CA LYS A 329 144.46 17.59 -37.80
C LYS A 329 145.33 17.27 -39.03
N HIS A 330 144.75 17.36 -40.22
CA HIS A 330 145.49 17.12 -41.46
C HIS A 330 146.60 18.17 -41.68
N PHE A 331 146.30 19.45 -41.46
CA PHE A 331 147.32 20.52 -41.52
C PHE A 331 148.47 20.28 -40.54
N LEU A 332 148.17 19.91 -39.30
CA LEU A 332 149.21 19.61 -38.31
C LEU A 332 150.12 18.46 -38.77
N THR A 333 149.55 17.42 -39.39
CA THR A 333 150.31 16.26 -39.86
C THR A 333 151.20 16.65 -41.05
N ALA A 334 150.63 17.40 -42.02
CA ALA A 334 151.37 17.88 -43.18
C ALA A 334 152.50 18.88 -42.79
N ASP A 335 152.29 19.70 -41.76
CA ASP A 335 153.31 20.60 -41.24
C ASP A 335 154.46 19.83 -40.56
N MET A 336 154.16 18.75 -39.84
CA MET A 336 155.19 17.89 -39.22
C MET A 336 156.03 17.15 -40.27
N GLU A 337 155.41 16.64 -41.35
CA GLU A 337 156.13 16.00 -42.46
C GLU A 337 157.05 17.00 -43.18
N LYS A 338 156.54 18.19 -43.52
CA LYS A 338 157.36 19.25 -44.12
C LYS A 338 158.52 19.68 -43.24
N PHE A 339 158.31 19.78 -41.92
CA PHE A 339 159.36 20.11 -40.98
C PHE A 339 160.48 19.04 -40.97
N HIS A 340 160.09 17.77 -41.01
CA HIS A 340 161.02 16.65 -41.05
C HIS A 340 161.85 16.62 -42.35
N GLU A 341 161.21 16.83 -43.50
CA GLU A 341 161.91 16.89 -44.79
C GLU A 341 162.89 18.07 -44.88
N LEU A 342 162.48 19.26 -44.40
CA LEU A 342 163.36 20.43 -44.34
C LEU A 342 164.56 20.22 -43.42
N TRP A 343 164.38 19.47 -42.32
CA TRP A 343 165.48 19.15 -41.41
C TRP A 343 166.53 18.27 -42.09
N ILE A 344 166.10 17.18 -42.75
CA ILE A 344 166.99 16.26 -43.47
C ILE A 344 167.76 17.02 -44.56
N MET A 345 167.06 17.84 -45.35
CA MET A 345 167.69 18.62 -46.41
C MET A 345 168.75 19.59 -45.88
N ASN A 346 168.49 20.29 -44.77
CA ASN A 346 169.47 21.20 -44.18
C ASN A 346 170.66 20.47 -43.55
N GLU A 347 170.42 19.34 -42.90
CA GLU A 347 171.49 18.51 -42.32
C GLU A 347 172.45 18.00 -43.40
N GLU A 348 171.91 17.51 -44.53
CA GLU A 348 172.67 17.05 -45.69
C GLU A 348 173.48 18.19 -46.33
N ARG A 349 172.88 19.38 -46.47
CA ARG A 349 173.55 20.57 -47.00
C ARG A 349 174.71 21.04 -46.11
N CYS A 350 174.58 20.94 -44.80
CA CYS A 350 175.66 21.23 -43.85
C CYS A 350 176.81 20.20 -43.96
N LYS A 351 176.50 18.91 -44.16
CA LYS A 351 177.50 17.85 -44.38
C LYS A 351 178.31 18.11 -45.67
N GLU A 352 177.64 18.44 -46.78
CA GLU A 352 178.32 18.81 -48.04
C GLU A 352 179.23 20.04 -47.89
N MET A 353 178.75 21.10 -47.23
CA MET A 353 179.53 22.33 -47.03
C MET A 353 180.81 22.04 -46.23
N THR A 354 180.73 21.15 -45.24
CA THR A 354 181.88 20.79 -44.40
C THR A 354 182.89 19.94 -45.15
N GLN A 355 182.46 19.03 -46.03
CA GLN A 355 183.37 18.31 -46.94
C GLN A 355 184.12 19.25 -47.88
N LYS A 356 183.44 20.23 -48.48
CA LYS A 356 184.10 21.25 -49.31
C LYS A 356 185.11 22.09 -48.52
N LEU A 357 184.83 22.38 -47.25
CA LEU A 357 185.74 23.09 -46.37
C LEU A 357 187.00 22.24 -46.07
N LEU A 358 186.84 20.95 -45.81
CA LEU A 358 187.94 20.00 -45.61
C LEU A 358 188.80 19.84 -46.88
N ASP A 359 188.18 19.79 -48.06
CA ASP A 359 188.88 19.74 -49.34
C ASP A 359 189.63 21.05 -49.63
N ALA A 360 189.04 22.21 -49.32
CA ALA A 360 189.71 23.50 -49.43
C ALA A 360 190.92 23.60 -48.47
N ASP A 361 190.75 23.10 -47.23
CA ASP A 361 191.81 23.06 -46.22
C ASP A 361 192.97 22.15 -46.65
N ARG A 362 192.66 21.00 -47.25
CA ARG A 362 193.64 20.10 -47.89
C ARG A 362 194.41 20.79 -49.01
N ILE A 363 193.72 21.50 -49.91
CA ILE A 363 194.34 22.21 -51.05
C ILE A 363 195.28 23.33 -50.56
N ILE A 364 194.89 24.08 -49.53
CA ILE A 364 195.73 25.14 -48.94
C ILE A 364 196.97 24.52 -48.29
N PHE A 365 196.80 23.43 -47.54
CA PHE A 365 197.92 22.75 -46.88
C PHE A 365 198.93 22.16 -47.88
N GLU A 366 198.47 21.49 -48.94
CA GLU A 366 199.34 20.85 -49.94
C GLU A 366 200.00 21.86 -50.89
N HIS A 367 199.27 22.83 -51.44
CA HIS A 367 199.77 23.67 -52.54
C HIS A 367 200.49 24.97 -52.10
N GLN A 368 200.21 25.51 -50.91
CA GLN A 368 200.79 26.79 -50.48
C GLN A 368 201.86 26.67 -49.39
N LEU A 369 201.87 25.58 -48.61
CA LEU A 369 202.74 25.45 -47.42
C LEU A 369 203.78 24.33 -47.52
N GLY A 370 203.73 23.47 -48.55
CA GLY A 370 204.73 22.40 -48.76
C GLY A 370 204.81 21.38 -47.63
N LEU A 371 203.77 21.28 -46.80
CA LEU A 371 203.66 20.39 -45.64
C LEU A 371 202.65 19.28 -45.93
N THR A 372 202.91 18.06 -45.45
CA THR A 372 201.98 16.93 -45.59
C THR A 372 200.76 17.11 -44.67
N TRP A 373 199.56 17.10 -45.26
CA TRP A 373 198.29 17.36 -44.56
C TRP A 373 197.78 16.17 -43.72
N THR A 374 197.48 16.50 -42.46
CA THR A 374 196.74 15.80 -41.39
C THR A 374 195.21 15.88 -41.32
N PRO A 375 194.36 14.89 -41.71
CA PRO A 375 192.91 15.00 -41.45
C PRO A 375 192.56 14.97 -39.94
N PRO A 376 191.68 15.87 -39.44
CA PRO A 376 191.15 15.83 -38.07
C PRO A 376 190.04 14.77 -37.87
N ASP A 377 189.84 14.35 -36.62
CA ASP A 377 188.83 13.36 -36.21
C ASP A 377 187.38 13.91 -36.32
N LEU A 378 186.45 13.13 -36.89
CA LEU A 378 185.14 13.58 -37.42
C LEU A 378 183.91 12.84 -36.84
N ASP A 379 184.01 12.28 -35.65
CA ASP A 379 182.95 11.44 -35.02
C ASP A 379 181.56 12.11 -34.87
N PHE A 380 181.45 13.44 -34.90
CA PHE A 380 180.16 14.16 -34.79
C PHE A 380 179.30 14.12 -36.06
N MET A 381 179.83 13.65 -37.20
CA MET A 381 179.15 13.62 -38.50
C MET A 381 178.17 12.44 -38.68
N ASN A 382 178.16 11.47 -37.77
CA ASN A 382 177.40 10.22 -37.89
C ASN A 382 175.97 10.24 -37.30
N ASN A 383 175.51 11.36 -36.76
CA ASN A 383 174.09 11.47 -36.39
C ASN A 383 173.23 11.73 -37.65
N ILE A 384 172.06 11.10 -37.69
CA ILE A 384 170.99 11.38 -38.64
C ILE A 384 169.71 11.62 -37.82
N GLY A 385 169.18 12.84 -37.87
CA GLY A 385 167.82 13.17 -37.44
C GLY A 385 167.67 13.94 -36.11
N PRO A 386 166.57 14.71 -35.96
CA PRO A 386 166.30 15.51 -34.76
C PRO A 386 165.93 14.64 -33.57
N ILE A 387 166.40 15.05 -32.37
CA ILE A 387 166.13 14.40 -31.08
C ILE A 387 164.62 14.39 -30.83
N ASP A 388 164.07 13.18 -30.70
CA ASP A 388 162.64 12.91 -30.52
C ASP A 388 162.09 13.62 -29.27
N ALA A 389 161.28 14.66 -29.48
CA ALA A 389 160.67 15.47 -28.43
C ALA A 389 159.40 14.82 -27.84
N THR A 390 159.36 13.50 -27.73
CA THR A 390 158.19 12.68 -27.34
C THR A 390 158.03 12.51 -25.82
N LYS A 391 158.76 13.28 -24.99
CA LYS A 391 158.63 13.27 -23.52
C LYS A 391 158.12 14.61 -22.96
N ILE A 392 156.84 14.90 -23.19
CA ILE A 392 156.09 15.90 -22.42
C ILE A 392 154.73 15.28 -22.03
N PRO A 393 154.39 15.18 -20.72
CA PRO A 393 153.09 14.70 -20.26
C PRO A 393 151.96 15.69 -20.59
N LYS A 394 150.82 15.14 -21.03
CA LYS A 394 149.52 15.74 -21.40
C LYS A 394 149.09 16.98 -20.58
N PRO A 395 148.27 17.90 -21.14
CA PRO A 395 147.41 18.76 -20.35
C PRO A 395 145.97 18.25 -20.27
N SER A 396 145.53 18.11 -19.02
CA SER A 396 144.18 17.91 -18.52
C SER A 396 143.19 18.98 -19.02
N ILE A 397 142.13 18.56 -19.72
CA ILE A 397 140.88 19.35 -19.79
C ILE A 397 139.61 18.49 -19.88
N ASP A 398 139.75 17.17 -19.98
CA ASP A 398 138.60 16.25 -20.08
C ASP A 398 137.99 15.84 -18.73
N VAL A 399 138.64 16.13 -17.59
CA VAL A 399 138.16 15.74 -16.24
C VAL A 399 137.07 16.69 -15.69
N VAL A 400 136.91 17.89 -16.27
CA VAL A 400 135.89 18.87 -15.82
C VAL A 400 134.54 18.68 -16.53
N ARG A 401 134.50 17.98 -17.67
CA ARG A 401 133.26 17.75 -18.43
C ARG A 401 132.45 16.55 -17.95
N GLU A 402 133.10 15.60 -17.29
CA GLU A 402 132.50 14.34 -16.83
C GLU A 402 131.81 14.47 -15.46
N ILE A 403 131.95 15.62 -14.76
CA ILE A 403 131.38 15.86 -13.43
C ILE A 403 130.03 16.62 -13.48
N LEU A 404 129.66 17.21 -14.63
CA LEU A 404 128.43 18.02 -14.78
C LEU A 404 127.28 17.30 -15.50
N THR A 405 127.50 16.07 -15.97
CA THR A 405 126.45 15.25 -16.59
C THR A 405 126.60 13.80 -16.13
N ASP A 406 125.93 13.44 -15.05
CA ASP A 406 125.01 12.29 -15.09
C ASP A 406 124.14 12.25 -13.82
N GLN A 407 122.85 12.47 -14.05
CA GLN A 407 121.80 11.91 -13.20
C GLN A 407 121.88 10.39 -13.33
N GLN A 408 121.73 9.70 -12.20
CA GLN A 408 121.20 8.34 -12.05
C GLN A 408 121.12 7.50 -13.35
N GLU A 409 122.05 6.57 -13.54
CA GLU A 409 121.87 5.18 -13.10
C GLU A 409 123.22 4.52 -12.75
N ASP A 410 123.32 4.13 -11.47
CA ASP A 410 124.14 3.08 -10.85
C ASP A 410 125.63 2.92 -11.22
N SER A 411 126.51 3.26 -10.28
CA SER A 411 127.05 2.25 -9.33
C SER A 411 128.22 2.79 -8.50
N SER A 412 127.97 2.80 -7.19
CA SER A 412 128.94 2.48 -6.13
C SER A 412 130.32 3.18 -6.11
N THR A 413 130.53 3.91 -5.01
CA THR A 413 131.65 3.72 -4.06
C THR A 413 132.51 4.97 -3.84
N LYS A 414 132.28 5.60 -2.67
CA LYS A 414 133.26 6.26 -1.79
C LYS A 414 133.94 7.52 -2.36
N GLN A 415 134.24 8.58 -1.62
CA GLN A 415 134.25 8.82 -0.19
C GLN A 415 134.47 10.33 -0.03
N THR A 416 133.75 10.93 0.93
CA THR A 416 134.24 11.94 1.89
C THR A 416 135.00 13.17 1.35
N THR A 417 134.45 14.37 1.57
CA THR A 417 134.71 15.22 2.76
C THR A 417 134.16 16.62 2.48
N SER A 418 133.12 17.06 3.21
CA SER A 418 133.20 18.06 4.30
C SER A 418 132.99 19.50 3.81
N HIS A 419 132.26 20.39 4.46
CA HIS A 419 131.26 20.35 5.53
C HIS A 419 130.69 21.77 5.56
N LEU A 420 129.41 21.96 5.23
CA LEU A 420 128.59 23.01 5.83
C LEU A 420 127.35 22.28 6.30
N SER A 421 127.15 22.23 7.61
CA SER A 421 126.00 21.54 8.20
C SER A 421 124.73 22.12 7.59
N ASN A 422 123.95 21.30 6.90
CA ASN A 422 122.65 21.68 6.32
C ASN A 422 121.73 22.33 7.38
N LYS A 423 121.97 22.07 8.68
CA LYS A 423 121.29 22.69 9.81
C LYS A 423 121.73 24.15 10.07
N ALA A 424 122.99 24.47 9.86
CA ALA A 424 123.51 25.85 10.00
C ALA A 424 123.04 26.75 8.84
N MET A 425 122.99 26.21 7.62
CA MET A 425 122.48 26.91 6.44
C MET A 425 120.97 27.19 6.57
N LYS A 426 120.21 26.24 7.12
CA LYS A 426 118.79 26.42 7.44
C LYS A 426 118.54 27.50 8.50
N ASN A 427 119.31 27.52 9.58
CA ASN A 427 119.18 28.55 10.62
C ASN A 427 119.53 29.96 10.11
N MET A 428 120.52 30.10 9.22
CA MET A 428 120.81 31.42 8.61
C MET A 428 119.68 31.90 7.71
N LEU A 429 119.07 31.01 6.92
CA LEU A 429 117.96 31.33 6.03
C LEU A 429 116.69 31.69 6.82
N GLU A 430 116.45 31.05 7.95
CA GLU A 430 115.31 31.35 8.84
C GLU A 430 115.49 32.70 9.55
N LEU A 431 116.71 33.01 10.02
CA LEU A 431 117.04 34.32 10.60
C LEU A 431 116.91 35.47 9.57
N LEU A 432 117.23 35.19 8.30
CA LEU A 432 117.05 36.13 7.19
C LEU A 432 115.57 36.39 6.88
N CYS A 433 114.69 35.40 7.07
CA CYS A 433 113.25 35.58 6.95
C CYS A 433 112.65 36.44 8.08
N ASP A 434 113.18 36.33 9.31
CA ASP A 434 112.65 37.03 10.48
C ASP A 434 113.10 38.50 10.52
N GLU A 435 114.36 38.79 10.19
CA GLU A 435 114.91 40.16 10.19
C GLU A 435 114.70 40.90 8.84
N GLY A 436 114.30 40.17 7.79
CA GLY A 436 114.09 40.68 6.43
C GLY A 436 112.69 41.25 6.14
N ASP A 437 111.79 41.27 7.13
CA ASP A 437 110.38 41.66 6.94
C ASP A 437 110.19 43.12 6.49
N PHE A 438 111.17 44.00 6.74
CA PHE A 438 111.15 45.40 6.27
C PHE A 438 111.29 45.53 4.73
N LEU A 439 111.88 44.54 4.06
CA LEU A 439 112.13 44.56 2.60
C LEU A 439 110.93 44.03 1.78
N ILE A 440 109.87 43.58 2.46
CA ILE A 440 108.69 42.95 1.86
C ILE A 440 107.52 43.95 1.86
N GLU A 441 106.79 44.06 0.74
CA GLU A 441 105.62 44.93 0.67
C GLU A 441 104.53 44.50 1.69
N PRO A 442 103.93 45.45 2.44
CA PRO A 442 102.97 45.13 3.50
C PRO A 442 101.69 44.45 3.01
N LYS A 443 101.35 44.60 1.72
CA LYS A 443 100.24 43.87 1.08
C LYS A 443 100.54 42.37 0.89
N LEU A 444 101.81 42.00 0.67
CA LEU A 444 102.22 40.60 0.50
C LEU A 444 102.23 39.88 1.86
N LEU A 445 102.61 40.57 2.94
CA LEU A 445 102.57 40.05 4.31
C LEU A 445 101.13 39.70 4.75
N ALA A 446 100.15 40.55 4.41
CA ALA A 446 98.72 40.29 4.70
C ALA A 446 98.13 39.09 3.91
N LEU A 447 98.71 38.74 2.76
CA LEU A 447 98.31 37.58 1.95
C LEU A 447 98.98 36.26 2.41
N LEU A 448 100.06 36.36 3.19
CA LEU A 448 100.85 35.22 3.67
C LEU A 448 100.46 34.76 5.10
N GLU A 449 99.65 35.51 5.84
CA GLU A 449 99.14 35.14 7.17
C GLU A 449 98.48 33.73 7.25
N PRO A 450 97.67 33.27 6.26
CA PRO A 450 96.98 31.99 6.35
C PRO A 450 97.75 30.73 5.88
N LEU A 451 99.01 30.85 5.41
CA LEU A 451 99.79 29.69 4.90
C LEU A 451 100.57 28.92 5.98
N GLU A 452 101.21 27.82 5.62
CA GLU A 452 102.07 27.00 6.52
C GLU A 452 103.51 27.57 6.56
N ASN A 453 104.19 27.54 7.72
CA ASN A 453 105.45 28.29 7.95
C ASN A 453 106.58 28.02 6.93
N ASN A 454 106.70 26.79 6.41
CA ASN A 454 107.74 26.46 5.44
C ASN A 454 107.49 27.11 4.06
N GLU A 455 106.24 27.22 3.63
CA GLU A 455 105.87 27.85 2.37
C GLU A 455 105.96 29.38 2.47
N LYS A 456 105.64 29.95 3.65
CA LYS A 456 105.88 31.36 3.94
C LYS A 456 107.36 31.73 3.83
N ASN A 457 108.24 30.95 4.45
CA ASN A 457 109.68 31.24 4.46
C ASN A 457 110.28 31.17 3.04
N LEU A 458 109.79 30.27 2.19
CA LEU A 458 110.28 30.12 0.81
C LEU A 458 109.87 31.30 -0.08
N ILE A 459 108.64 31.79 0.07
CA ILE A 459 108.15 32.97 -0.66
C ILE A 459 108.77 34.26 -0.11
N LYS A 460 108.99 34.34 1.21
CA LYS A 460 109.73 35.45 1.83
C LYS A 460 111.18 35.50 1.31
N LEU A 461 111.87 34.35 1.23
CA LEU A 461 113.24 34.28 0.67
C LEU A 461 113.28 34.68 -0.80
N ASP A 462 112.34 34.21 -1.63
CA ASP A 462 112.27 34.61 -3.05
C ASP A 462 112.05 36.13 -3.19
N ALA A 463 111.16 36.70 -2.38
CA ALA A 463 110.90 38.14 -2.35
C ALA A 463 112.12 38.94 -1.87
N ILE A 464 112.81 38.48 -0.82
CA ILE A 464 114.04 39.09 -0.29
C ILE A 464 115.17 39.00 -1.32
N PHE A 465 115.37 37.86 -1.99
CA PHE A 465 116.39 37.71 -3.03
C PHE A 465 116.10 38.56 -4.27
N ARG A 466 114.82 38.74 -4.63
CA ARG A 466 114.42 39.71 -5.66
C ARG A 466 114.71 41.15 -5.25
N ALA A 467 114.43 41.51 -3.99
CA ALA A 467 114.71 42.86 -3.47
C ALA A 467 116.23 43.14 -3.40
N LEU A 468 117.03 42.11 -3.12
CA LEU A 468 118.50 42.18 -3.06
C LEU A 468 119.19 41.99 -4.43
N LYS A 469 118.45 41.72 -5.52
CA LYS A 469 118.96 41.49 -6.88
C LYS A 469 120.05 40.42 -6.97
N ILE A 470 119.82 39.25 -6.37
CA ILE A 470 120.66 38.07 -6.59
C ILE A 470 120.00 37.25 -7.71
N GLU A 471 120.55 37.30 -8.91
CA GLU A 471 120.10 36.50 -10.07
C GLU A 471 120.88 35.17 -10.11
N ASN A 472 120.17 34.06 -10.31
CA ASN A 472 120.77 32.75 -10.61
C ASN A 472 121.21 32.75 -12.08
N ASP A 473 122.52 32.74 -12.33
CA ASP A 473 123.12 32.30 -13.60
C ASP A 473 123.48 30.80 -13.53
#